data_AF-A0A254RXF8-F1
#
_entry.id   AF-A0A254RXF8-F1
#
_cell.length_a   1.000
_cell.length_b   1.000
_cell.length_c   1.000
_cell.angle_alpha   90.00
_cell.angle_beta   90.00
_cell.angle_gamma   90.00
#
_symmetry.space_group_name_H-M   'P 1'
#
loop_
_entity.id
_entity.type
_entity.pdbx_description
1 polymer ?
#
loop_
_entity_poly.entity_id
_entity_poly.type
_entity_poly.pdbx_seq_one_letter_code
_entity_poly.pdbx_strand_id
1 'polypeptide(L)'
;MKKIALALAAMGLAAMFTACGDDSSSSGGKIISCDMKTERVFMGETLTSHSCAEISSNAVAADELEKSCVGAPDFGITATKGSGCAGGEKKKCDSPDGSGAVYFYDADAADSSCDKLLDGED
;
A
#
# COMPACT_ATOMS: atom_id res chain seq x y z
N MET A 1 -2.00 13.75 12.39
CA MET A 1 -1.99 12.48 13.15
C MET A 1 -1.02 11.55 12.44
N LYS A 2 0.12 11.24 13.09
CA LYS A 2 1.37 10.72 12.48
C LYS A 2 1.57 9.22 12.76
N LYS A 3 0.78 8.32 12.16
CA LYS A 3 0.88 6.88 12.55
C LYS A 3 0.79 5.83 11.44
N ILE A 4 0.69 6.18 10.16
CA ILE A 4 0.47 5.16 9.11
C ILE A 4 1.76 4.79 8.35
N ALA A 5 2.76 5.68 8.29
CA ALA A 5 3.99 5.44 7.52
C ALA A 5 5.03 4.51 8.20
N LEU A 6 4.89 4.19 9.50
CA LEU A 6 5.99 3.59 10.27
C LEU A 6 6.10 2.05 10.20
N ALA A 7 5.17 1.35 9.55
CA ALA A 7 5.11 -0.12 9.64
C ALA A 7 5.98 -0.87 8.62
N LEU A 8 6.30 -0.27 7.46
CA LEU A 8 7.05 -0.98 6.40
C LEU A 8 8.58 -0.87 6.52
N ALA A 9 9.13 0.06 7.29
CA ALA A 9 10.57 0.33 7.33
C ALA A 9 11.39 -0.55 8.31
N ALA A 10 10.77 -1.47 9.05
CA ALA A 10 11.42 -2.17 10.17
C ALA A 10 11.68 -3.68 9.97
N MET A 11 11.75 -4.19 8.73
CA MET A 11 12.07 -5.61 8.47
C MET A 11 13.52 -5.78 8.02
N GLY A 12 14.43 -5.43 8.93
CA GLY A 12 15.86 -5.70 8.82
C GLY A 12 16.20 -7.17 9.15
N LEU A 13 16.90 -7.80 8.20
CA LEU A 13 17.75 -9.00 8.31
C LEU A 13 17.39 -10.06 9.38
N ALA A 14 16.78 -11.16 8.92
CA ALA A 14 17.17 -12.49 9.36
C ALA A 14 17.35 -13.39 8.12
N ALA A 15 18.61 -13.67 7.81
CA ALA A 15 19.01 -14.44 6.66
C ALA A 15 18.86 -15.95 6.92
N MET A 16 18.24 -16.61 5.94
CA MET A 16 18.59 -17.93 5.39
C MET A 16 18.12 -19.23 6.10
N PHE A 17 17.73 -20.15 5.21
CA PHE A 17 17.50 -21.60 5.36
C PHE A 17 16.07 -22.05 5.72
N THR A 18 15.20 -22.15 4.71
CA THR A 18 14.43 -23.39 4.46
C THR A 18 14.11 -23.50 2.96
N ALA A 19 14.74 -24.51 2.35
CA ALA A 19 14.36 -25.26 1.16
C ALA A 19 13.59 -24.55 0.03
N CYS A 20 14.32 -24.22 -1.04
CA CYS A 20 13.80 -24.24 -2.40
C CYS A 20 13.57 -25.72 -2.77
N GLY A 21 12.41 -26.25 -2.38
CA GLY A 21 11.89 -27.54 -2.79
C GLY A 21 10.90 -27.31 -3.92
N ASP A 22 11.28 -27.82 -5.09
CA ASP A 22 10.50 -27.89 -6.32
C ASP A 22 9.09 -28.44 -6.05
N ASP A 23 8.06 -27.61 -6.22
CA ASP A 23 6.72 -28.09 -6.57
C ASP A 23 6.02 -27.03 -7.43
N SER A 24 6.00 -27.30 -8.73
CA SER A 24 5.18 -26.58 -9.71
C SER A 24 3.72 -26.83 -9.41
N SER A 25 3.16 -26.00 -8.52
CA SER A 25 1.75 -25.81 -8.34
C SER A 25 1.47 -24.32 -8.48
N SER A 26 0.36 -23.97 -9.13
CA SER A 26 -0.11 -22.60 -9.39
C SER A 26 -0.42 -21.86 -8.08
N SER A 27 0.60 -21.59 -7.27
CA SER A 27 0.56 -21.00 -5.94
C SER A 27 0.67 -19.48 -6.07
N GLY A 28 -0.19 -18.89 -6.89
CA GLY A 28 -0.42 -17.46 -6.84
C GLY A 28 -1.09 -17.18 -5.50
N GLY A 29 -0.31 -16.70 -4.52
CA GLY A 29 -0.88 -16.16 -3.29
C GLY A 29 -2.00 -15.18 -3.67
N LYS A 30 -3.14 -15.24 -2.97
CA LYS A 30 -4.23 -14.31 -3.25
C LYS A 30 -3.71 -12.91 -2.96
N ILE A 31 -3.94 -11.96 -3.84
CA ILE A 31 -3.61 -10.56 -3.54
C ILE A 31 -4.73 -9.99 -2.68
N ILE A 32 -4.35 -9.28 -1.63
CA ILE A 32 -5.23 -8.45 -0.82
C ILE A 32 -4.89 -7.01 -1.16
N SER A 33 -5.90 -6.18 -1.39
CA SER A 33 -5.68 -4.74 -1.59
C SER A 33 -6.55 -3.89 -0.68
N CYS A 34 -6.10 -2.66 -0.46
CA CYS A 34 -6.86 -1.61 0.15
C CYS A 34 -6.79 -0.35 -0.72
N ASP A 35 -7.92 0.02 -1.32
CA ASP A 35 -8.09 1.27 -2.04
C ASP A 35 -8.50 2.38 -1.06
N MET A 36 -7.69 3.42 -0.94
CA MET A 36 -7.90 4.54 -0.03
C MET A 36 -8.06 5.84 -0.79
N LYS A 37 -9.14 6.56 -0.50
CA LYS A 37 -9.37 7.92 -1.00
C LYS A 37 -9.59 8.86 0.16
N THR A 38 -8.88 9.98 0.14
CA THR A 38 -9.02 11.03 1.14
C THR A 38 -9.48 12.30 0.45
N GLU A 39 -10.55 12.91 0.95
CA GLU A 39 -11.06 14.19 0.51
C GLU A 39 -10.94 15.18 1.69
N ARG A 40 -10.21 16.26 1.50
CA ARG A 40 -10.13 17.36 2.48
C ARG A 40 -10.48 18.67 1.82
N VAL A 41 -11.24 19.50 2.51
CA VAL A 41 -11.47 20.87 2.07
C VAL A 41 -10.46 21.78 2.76
N PHE A 42 -9.62 22.45 1.97
CA PHE A 42 -8.67 23.45 2.46
C PHE A 42 -8.90 24.76 1.72
N MET A 43 -9.15 25.85 2.46
CA MET A 43 -9.40 27.19 1.89
C MET A 43 -10.45 27.25 0.77
N GLY A 44 -11.46 26.37 0.80
CA GLY A 44 -12.53 26.33 -0.21
C GLY A 44 -12.24 25.44 -1.41
N GLU A 45 -11.07 24.81 -1.48
CA GLU A 45 -10.70 23.84 -2.50
C GLU A 45 -10.73 22.42 -1.92
N THR A 46 -11.24 21.46 -2.69
CA THR A 46 -11.23 20.04 -2.32
C THR A 46 -9.93 19.41 -2.81
N LEU A 47 -9.08 19.03 -1.87
CA LEU A 47 -7.90 18.20 -2.10
C LEU A 47 -8.32 16.74 -1.99
N THR A 48 -8.27 16.04 -3.12
CA THR A 48 -8.46 14.60 -3.19
C THR A 48 -7.11 13.92 -3.29
N SER A 49 -6.86 12.90 -2.47
CA SER A 49 -5.75 11.97 -2.66
C SER A 49 -6.28 10.57 -2.84
N HIS A 50 -5.70 9.83 -3.78
CA HIS A 50 -6.08 8.45 -4.09
C HIS A 50 -4.83 7.57 -4.20
N SER A 51 -4.80 6.55 -3.34
CA SER A 51 -3.77 5.51 -3.34
C SER A 51 -4.39 4.14 -3.12
N CYS A 52 -3.74 3.09 -3.60
CA CYS A 52 -4.12 1.72 -3.31
C CYS A 52 -2.87 0.92 -2.93
N ALA A 53 -2.93 0.17 -1.83
CA ALA A 53 -1.87 -0.74 -1.44
C ALA A 53 -2.33 -2.18 -1.69
N GLU A 54 -1.44 -3.02 -2.21
CA GLU A 54 -1.69 -4.45 -2.35
C GLU A 54 -0.52 -5.27 -1.83
N ILE A 55 -0.83 -6.44 -1.29
CA ILE A 55 0.15 -7.38 -0.75
C ILE A 55 -0.31 -8.80 -1.01
N SER A 56 0.64 -9.73 -1.13
CA SER A 56 0.32 -11.15 -1.15
C SER A 56 -0.29 -11.59 0.20
N SER A 57 -1.36 -12.38 0.18
CA SER A 57 -2.06 -12.84 1.38
C SER A 57 -1.22 -13.75 2.28
N ASN A 58 -0.10 -14.26 1.78
CA ASN A 58 0.85 -15.05 2.56
C ASN A 58 2.00 -14.21 3.13
N ALA A 59 2.04 -12.90 2.86
CA ALA A 59 3.02 -12.00 3.43
C ALA A 59 2.74 -11.77 4.92
N VAL A 60 3.78 -11.60 5.71
CA VAL A 60 3.68 -11.38 7.18
C VAL A 60 2.85 -10.13 7.50
N ALA A 61 2.88 -9.12 6.63
CA ALA A 61 2.14 -7.87 6.80
C ALA A 61 0.70 -7.89 6.22
N ALA A 62 0.21 -9.02 5.70
CA ALA A 62 -1.13 -9.12 5.12
C ALA A 62 -2.23 -8.77 6.13
N ASP A 63 -2.14 -9.30 7.36
CA ASP A 63 -3.06 -8.98 8.45
C ASP A 63 -3.05 -7.49 8.84
N GLU A 64 -1.89 -6.83 8.71
CA GLU A 64 -1.75 -5.40 9.02
C GLU A 64 -2.43 -4.54 7.97
N LEU A 65 -2.24 -4.83 6.68
CA LEU A 65 -2.94 -4.15 5.59
C LEU A 65 -4.46 -4.30 5.73
N GLU A 66 -4.93 -5.49 6.09
CA GLU A 66 -6.35 -5.73 6.30
C GLU A 66 -6.94 -4.95 7.47
N LYS A 67 -6.16 -4.75 8.54
CA LYS A 67 -6.57 -3.95 9.71
C LYS A 67 -6.47 -2.45 9.46
N SER A 68 -5.53 -2.02 8.62
CA SER A 68 -5.37 -0.61 8.25
C SER A 68 -6.41 -0.17 7.22
N CYS A 69 -7.04 -1.11 6.50
CA CYS A 69 -8.08 -0.82 5.53
C CYS A 69 -9.44 -0.50 6.18
N VAL A 70 -9.47 0.59 6.94
CA VAL A 70 -10.65 1.08 7.64
C VAL A 70 -10.86 2.55 7.25
N GLY A 71 -12.01 2.83 6.64
CA GLY A 71 -12.39 4.18 6.27
C GLY A 71 -12.78 5.02 7.50
N ALA A 72 -12.73 6.33 7.35
CA ALA A 72 -13.24 7.30 8.30
C ALA A 72 -14.02 8.37 7.52
N PRO A 73 -15.25 8.07 7.05
CA PRO A 73 -15.98 8.92 6.12
C PRO A 73 -16.32 10.29 6.70
N ASP A 74 -16.54 10.38 8.02
CA ASP A 74 -16.72 11.65 8.73
C ASP A 74 -15.50 12.59 8.64
N PHE A 75 -14.34 12.04 8.29
CA PHE A 75 -13.09 12.77 8.07
C PHE A 75 -12.68 12.79 6.58
N GLY A 76 -13.60 12.42 5.68
CA GLY A 76 -13.37 12.36 4.24
C GLY A 76 -12.46 11.21 3.81
N ILE A 77 -12.26 10.18 4.64
CA ILE A 77 -11.43 9.02 4.30
C ILE A 77 -12.34 7.85 3.95
N THR A 78 -12.23 7.33 2.75
CA THR A 78 -12.86 6.06 2.35
C THR A 78 -11.77 5.02 2.14
N ALA A 79 -12.03 3.79 2.57
CA ALA A 79 -11.13 2.67 2.38
C ALA A 79 -11.95 1.44 1.96
N THR A 80 -11.51 0.76 0.90
CA THR A 80 -12.21 -0.39 0.33
C THR A 80 -11.25 -1.57 0.17
N LYS A 81 -11.57 -2.70 0.81
CA LYS A 81 -10.81 -3.94 0.62
C LYS A 81 -11.09 -4.53 -0.76
N GLY A 82 -10.07 -5.08 -1.40
CA GLY A 82 -10.14 -5.70 -2.72
C GLY A 82 -9.18 -6.86 -2.89
N SER A 83 -9.02 -7.31 -4.14
CA SER A 83 -8.14 -8.41 -4.54
C SER A 83 -7.06 -7.99 -5.54
N GLY A 84 -6.63 -6.73 -5.44
CA GLY A 84 -5.69 -6.09 -6.34
C GLY A 84 -6.00 -4.60 -6.52
N CYS A 85 -5.00 -3.81 -6.84
CA CYS A 85 -5.16 -2.42 -7.21
C CYS A 85 -5.55 -2.28 -8.69
N ALA A 86 -6.36 -1.27 -9.00
CA ALA A 86 -6.74 -0.99 -10.38
C ALA A 86 -5.55 -0.42 -11.17
N GLY A 87 -5.49 -0.70 -12.47
CA GLY A 87 -4.50 -0.05 -13.34
C GLY A 87 -4.85 1.43 -13.58
N GLY A 88 -3.84 2.21 -13.99
CA GLY A 88 -3.98 3.65 -14.32
C GLY A 88 -3.34 4.57 -13.31
N GLU A 89 -2.54 4.01 -12.40
CA GLU A 89 -1.68 4.72 -11.48
C GLU A 89 -0.68 5.63 -12.21
N LYS A 90 -0.33 6.74 -11.56
CA LYS A 90 0.73 7.64 -12.00
C LYS A 90 2.09 7.16 -11.53
N LYS A 91 2.10 6.49 -10.37
CA LYS A 91 3.29 5.90 -9.78
C LYS A 91 2.95 4.58 -9.11
N LYS A 92 3.82 3.60 -9.31
CA LYS A 92 3.84 2.37 -8.54
C LYS A 92 5.15 2.32 -7.77
N CYS A 93 5.06 2.02 -6.48
CA CYS A 93 6.20 1.82 -5.60
C CYS A 93 6.12 0.43 -4.99
N ASP A 94 6.99 -0.47 -5.44
CA ASP A 94 7.09 -1.82 -4.89
C ASP A 94 7.71 -1.77 -3.49
N SER A 95 7.22 -2.63 -2.60
CA SER A 95 7.82 -2.80 -1.28
C SER A 95 9.27 -3.32 -1.44
N PRO A 96 10.22 -2.89 -0.59
CA PRO A 96 11.62 -3.32 -0.69
C PRO A 96 11.83 -4.83 -0.60
N ASP A 97 10.92 -5.51 0.10
CA ASP A 97 10.90 -6.96 0.29
C ASP A 97 10.16 -7.72 -0.84
N GLY A 98 9.61 -7.00 -1.82
CA GLY A 98 8.85 -7.56 -2.94
C GLY A 98 7.50 -8.18 -2.56
N SER A 99 7.03 -7.98 -1.32
CA SER A 99 5.79 -8.61 -0.81
C SER A 99 4.51 -7.97 -1.35
N GLY A 100 4.61 -6.73 -1.85
CA GLY A 100 3.50 -5.91 -2.27
C GLY A 100 3.94 -4.63 -2.97
N ALA A 101 2.98 -3.75 -3.22
CA ALA A 101 3.21 -2.45 -3.84
C ALA A 101 2.15 -1.43 -3.43
N VAL A 102 2.50 -0.15 -3.54
CA VAL A 102 1.59 0.98 -3.39
C VAL A 102 1.46 1.70 -4.74
N TYR A 103 0.22 1.92 -5.14
CA TYR A 103 -0.19 2.58 -6.37
C TYR A 103 -0.73 3.96 -6.01
N PHE A 104 -0.17 4.99 -6.62
CA PHE A 104 -0.57 6.38 -6.44
C PHE A 104 -1.22 6.88 -7.73
N TYR A 105 -2.45 7.39 -7.63
CA TYR A 105 -3.23 7.84 -8.79
C TYR A 105 -3.21 9.36 -8.94
N ASP A 106 -2.72 10.07 -7.93
CA ASP A 106 -2.57 11.53 -7.94
C ASP A 106 -1.45 11.95 -8.90
N ALA A 107 -1.67 13.05 -9.63
CA ALA A 107 -0.71 13.52 -10.63
C ALA A 107 0.65 13.87 -10.02
N ASP A 108 0.66 14.45 -8.82
CA ASP A 108 1.86 14.87 -8.10
C ASP A 108 2.78 13.69 -7.71
N ALA A 109 2.24 12.48 -7.67
CA ALA A 109 3.03 11.28 -7.40
C ALA A 109 3.96 10.88 -8.55
N ALA A 110 3.68 11.32 -9.79
CA ALA A 110 4.49 10.99 -10.96
C ALA A 110 5.93 11.50 -10.83
N ASP A 111 6.09 12.72 -10.33
CA ASP A 111 7.37 13.41 -10.20
C ASP A 111 8.08 13.14 -8.86
N SER A 112 7.40 12.44 -7.94
CA SER A 112 7.93 12.08 -6.63
C SER A 112 8.70 10.75 -6.64
N SER A 113 9.73 10.65 -5.81
CA SER A 113 10.47 9.40 -5.56
C SER A 113 9.67 8.47 -4.65
N CYS A 114 9.79 7.16 -4.84
CA CYS A 114 9.10 6.19 -4.00
C CYS A 114 9.50 6.26 -2.53
N ASP A 115 10.76 6.58 -2.20
CA ASP A 115 11.20 6.76 -0.82
C ASP A 115 10.36 7.85 -0.12
N LYS A 116 10.26 9.04 -0.72
CA LYS A 116 9.42 10.14 -0.20
C LYS A 116 7.94 9.76 -0.05
N LEU A 117 7.37 9.08 -1.05
CA LEU A 117 5.96 8.72 -1.06
C LEU A 117 5.62 7.66 0.00
N LEU A 118 6.56 6.74 0.28
CA LEU A 118 6.38 5.67 1.26
C LEU A 118 6.72 6.12 2.69
N ASP A 119 7.71 7.01 2.86
CA ASP A 119 8.07 7.59 4.16
C ASP A 119 7.06 8.65 4.66
N GLY A 120 6.27 9.24 3.75
CA GLY A 120 5.26 10.23 4.09
C GLY A 120 5.85 11.52 4.67
N GLU A 121 7.09 11.86 4.29
CA GLU A 121 7.75 13.12 4.67
C GLU A 121 7.22 14.30 3.85
N ASP A 122 6.17 14.92 4.37
CA ASP A 122 5.87 16.35 4.25
C ASP A 122 5.51 16.95 5.64
#